data_AF-A0A127ENK3-F1
#
_entry.id   AF-A0A127ENK3-F1
#
_cell.length_a   1.000
_cell.length_b   1.000
_cell.length_c   1.000
_cell.angle_alpha   90.00
_cell.angle_beta   90.00
_cell.angle_gamma   90.00
#
_symmetry.space_group_name_H-M   'P 1'
#
loop_
_entity.id
_entity.type
_entity.pdbx_description
1 polymer ?
#
loop_
_entity_poly.entity_id
_entity_poly.type
_entity_poly.pdbx_seq_one_letter_code
_entity_poly.pdbx_strand_id
1 'polypeptide(L)'
;MPCGCSCGAKTCGSKKTLFALEQARADIARRRKRWRSWQAGLDPRRLVFIDETWIKTSMAPLRGWGRKGDRLRAYAPHGHWRTLTFLGALRHDGLTAPCVFDGPINGECFRAYVQQQLVPALKAGDIVVMDNLGSHKAAVLRQIIRAAGARLWYLPPYSPDLNPIEQAFAKIKHWMRMAQRRTIDDVWRQIGSLVTTIGPRECSNYFANAGYASVKL
;
A
#
# COMPACT_ATOMS: atom_id res chain seq x y z
N MET A 1 34.89 21.45 44.50
CA MET A 1 35.07 20.60 43.31
C MET A 1 33.71 20.36 42.67
N PRO A 2 33.45 20.85 41.46
CA PRO A 2 32.15 20.73 40.82
C PRO A 2 32.00 19.37 40.12
N CYS A 3 30.83 18.76 40.31
CA CYS A 3 30.41 17.51 39.70
C CYS A 3 29.97 17.79 38.24
N GLY A 4 30.65 17.20 37.27
CA GLY A 4 30.36 17.37 35.85
C GLY A 4 29.17 16.52 35.40
N CYS A 5 28.02 17.15 35.19
CA CYS A 5 26.89 16.57 34.46
C CYS A 5 27.19 16.62 32.95
N SER A 6 27.67 15.52 32.36
CA SER A 6 27.69 15.38 30.90
C SER A 6 26.38 14.74 30.43
N CYS A 7 25.48 15.57 29.91
CA CYS A 7 24.30 15.15 29.15
C CYS A 7 24.73 14.29 27.96
N GLY A 8 24.43 12.98 28.00
CA GLY A 8 24.55 12.10 26.85
C GLY A 8 23.58 12.54 25.75
N ALA A 9 24.13 12.98 24.62
CA ALA A 9 23.36 13.33 23.43
C ALA A 9 22.47 12.15 23.01
N LYS A 10 21.15 12.34 23.07
CA LYS A 10 20.19 11.41 22.47
C LYS A 10 20.39 11.46 20.95
N THR A 11 21.11 10.48 20.40
CA THR A 11 21.11 10.25 18.96
C THR A 11 19.69 9.92 18.54
N CYS A 12 19.01 10.88 17.92
CA CYS A 12 17.71 10.67 17.29
C CYS A 12 17.95 9.78 16.07
N GLY A 13 17.67 8.48 16.20
CA GLY A 13 17.83 7.52 15.12
C GLY A 13 16.92 7.87 13.95
N SER A 14 17.47 8.51 12.92
CA SER A 14 16.78 8.71 11.64
C SER A 14 16.74 7.38 10.91
N LYS A 15 15.56 6.85 10.65
CA LYS A 15 15.40 5.64 9.84
C LYS A 15 15.91 5.97 8.43
N LYS A 16 16.97 5.28 7.97
CA LYS A 16 17.45 5.40 6.58
C LYS A 16 16.33 4.95 5.63
N THR A 17 15.96 5.82 4.70
CA THR A 17 15.09 5.46 3.57
C THR A 17 15.97 4.86 2.48
N LEU A 18 15.87 3.55 2.27
CA LEU A 18 16.59 2.86 1.20
C LEU A 18 15.81 3.04 -0.11
N PHE A 19 16.46 3.61 -1.12
CA PHE A 19 15.93 3.65 -2.49
C PHE A 19 16.57 2.52 -3.30
N ALA A 20 15.82 1.93 -4.23
CA ALA A 20 16.35 0.94 -5.15
C ALA A 20 17.39 1.63 -6.07
N LEU A 21 18.56 1.01 -6.28
CA LEU A 21 19.64 1.57 -7.12
C LEU A 21 19.16 1.83 -8.55
N GLU A 22 18.20 1.03 -9.01
CA GLU A 22 17.51 1.16 -10.30
C GLU A 22 16.83 2.52 -10.45
N GLN A 23 16.43 3.17 -9.36
CA GLN A 23 15.86 4.53 -9.43
C GLN A 23 16.87 5.56 -9.96
N ALA A 24 18.17 5.33 -9.80
CA ALA A 24 19.22 6.22 -10.28
C ALA A 24 19.53 6.04 -11.78
N ARG A 25 19.02 4.99 -12.43
CA ARG A 25 19.16 4.82 -13.87
C ARG A 25 18.51 5.98 -14.61
N ALA A 26 19.21 6.56 -15.58
CA ALA A 26 18.82 7.82 -16.22
C ALA A 26 17.42 7.77 -16.89
N ASP A 27 17.00 6.60 -17.38
CA ASP A 27 15.67 6.39 -17.93
C ASP A 27 14.57 6.39 -16.86
N ILE A 28 14.80 5.72 -15.72
CA ILE A 28 13.85 5.69 -14.59
C ILE A 28 13.79 7.05 -13.90
N ALA A 29 14.93 7.72 -13.69
CA ALA A 29 15.00 9.06 -13.14
C ALA A 29 14.20 10.08 -13.98
N ARG A 30 14.32 10.00 -15.32
CA ARG A 30 13.53 10.85 -16.24
C ARG A 30 12.03 10.58 -16.13
N ARG A 31 11.61 9.30 -16.07
CA ARG A 31 10.20 8.91 -15.88
C ARG A 31 9.65 9.41 -14.55
N ARG A 32 10.43 9.29 -13.46
CA ARG A 32 10.08 9.80 -12.12
C ARG A 32 9.97 11.32 -12.11
N LYS A 33 10.91 12.05 -12.73
CA LYS A 33 10.84 13.53 -12.85
C LYS A 33 9.58 13.97 -13.60
N ARG A 34 9.26 13.30 -14.71
CA ARG A 34 8.04 13.56 -15.49
C ARG A 34 6.78 13.29 -14.66
N TRP A 35 6.72 12.15 -13.95
CA TRP A 35 5.60 11.85 -13.06
C TRP A 35 5.41 12.95 -12.01
N ARG A 36 6.48 13.34 -11.31
CA ARG A 36 6.44 14.42 -10.30
C ARG A 36 5.93 15.75 -10.86
N SER A 37 6.28 16.09 -12.11
CA SER A 37 5.74 17.29 -12.75
C SER A 37 4.22 17.23 -13.00
N TRP A 38 3.67 16.03 -13.19
CA TRP A 38 2.22 15.84 -13.34
C TRP A 38 1.49 15.77 -12.01
N GLN A 39 2.12 15.23 -10.95
CA GLN A 39 1.49 15.06 -9.63
C GLN A 39 0.82 16.34 -9.13
N ALA A 40 1.49 17.48 -9.31
CA ALA A 40 0.99 18.78 -8.86
C ALA A 40 -0.30 19.23 -9.56
N GLY A 41 -0.66 18.67 -10.72
CA GLY A 41 -1.88 19.02 -11.46
C GLY A 41 -2.99 17.97 -11.36
N LEU A 42 -2.78 16.88 -10.62
CA LEU A 42 -3.78 15.82 -10.47
C LEU A 42 -4.74 16.16 -9.33
N ASP A 43 -6.04 16.10 -9.61
CA ASP A 43 -7.07 16.15 -8.57
C ASP A 43 -7.04 14.85 -7.75
N PRO A 44 -6.69 14.88 -6.45
CA PRO A 44 -6.60 13.68 -5.62
C PRO A 44 -7.91 12.90 -5.55
N ARG A 45 -9.06 13.58 -5.72
CA ARG A 45 -10.39 12.96 -5.65
C ARG A 45 -10.67 11.99 -6.80
N ARG A 46 -9.97 12.16 -7.92
CA ARG A 46 -10.09 11.31 -9.13
C ARG A 46 -9.07 10.18 -9.15
N LEU A 47 -8.08 10.18 -8.26
CA LEU A 47 -7.03 9.17 -8.27
C LEU A 47 -7.46 7.93 -7.51
N VAL A 48 -7.22 6.78 -8.12
CA VAL A 48 -7.53 5.45 -7.57
C VAL A 48 -6.28 4.60 -7.68
N PHE A 49 -5.57 4.41 -6.58
CA PHE A 49 -4.37 3.57 -6.57
C PHE A 49 -4.77 2.12 -6.33
N ILE A 50 -4.37 1.22 -7.21
CA ILE A 50 -4.59 -0.22 -7.03
C ILE A 50 -3.25 -0.93 -6.89
N ASP A 51 -3.21 -1.92 -6.01
CA ASP A 51 -2.02 -2.71 -5.75
C ASP A 51 -2.38 -4.02 -5.04
N GLU A 52 -1.43 -4.94 -5.01
CA GLU A 52 -1.52 -6.22 -4.33
C GLU A 52 -0.55 -6.31 -3.15
N THR A 53 -0.94 -7.03 -2.10
CA THR A 53 -0.02 -7.34 -1.00
C THR A 53 -0.29 -8.71 -0.41
N TRP A 54 0.79 -9.33 0.03
CA TRP A 54 0.73 -10.66 0.63
C TRP A 54 0.43 -10.58 2.12
N ILE A 55 -0.53 -11.39 2.56
CA ILE A 55 -0.95 -11.55 3.96
C ILE A 55 -0.75 -13.02 4.34
N LYS A 56 0.24 -13.29 5.20
CA LYS A 56 0.51 -14.63 5.73
C LYS A 56 -0.28 -14.90 7.01
N THR A 57 -0.81 -16.11 7.18
CA THR A 57 -1.43 -16.56 8.45
C THR A 57 -0.42 -16.70 9.59
N SER A 58 0.87 -16.70 9.26
CA SER A 58 2.00 -16.74 10.20
C SER A 58 2.37 -15.39 10.82
N MET A 59 1.74 -14.30 10.38
CA MET A 59 2.11 -12.96 10.81
C MET A 59 1.98 -12.82 12.33
N ALA A 60 3.04 -12.28 12.94
CA ALA A 60 3.16 -12.01 14.36
C ALA A 60 3.81 -10.63 14.58
N PRO A 61 3.63 -10.01 15.75
CA PRO A 61 4.31 -8.77 16.11
C PRO A 61 5.83 -8.88 15.91
N LEU A 62 6.43 -7.96 15.14
CA LEU A 62 7.88 -7.93 14.95
C LEU A 62 8.61 -7.34 16.17
N ARG A 63 7.90 -6.52 16.96
CA ARG A 63 8.41 -5.81 18.13
C ARG A 63 7.27 -5.68 19.15
N GLY A 64 7.61 -5.59 20.41
CA GLY A 64 6.67 -5.29 21.49
C GLY A 64 7.39 -4.62 22.66
N TRP A 65 6.62 -4.17 23.63
CA TRP A 65 7.13 -3.48 24.82
C TRP A 65 7.24 -4.46 25.99
N GLY A 66 8.36 -4.41 26.70
CA GLY A 66 8.63 -5.23 27.89
C GLY A 66 9.35 -4.41 28.95
N ARG A 67 9.40 -4.92 30.18
CA ARG A 67 10.19 -4.29 31.25
C ARG A 67 11.66 -4.22 30.84
N LYS A 68 12.31 -3.11 31.18
CA LYS A 68 13.73 -2.91 30.86
C LYS A 68 14.56 -3.98 31.57
N GLY A 69 15.26 -4.81 30.80
CA GLY A 69 16.06 -5.93 31.30
C GLY A 69 15.50 -7.31 30.94
N ASP A 70 14.21 -7.39 30.58
CA ASP A 70 13.57 -8.66 30.25
C ASP A 70 13.50 -8.90 28.73
N ARG A 71 13.78 -10.13 28.31
CA ARG A 71 13.50 -10.55 26.93
C ARG A 71 11.99 -10.74 26.75
N LEU A 72 11.42 -10.00 25.78
CA LEU A 72 10.03 -10.21 25.36
C LEU A 72 9.89 -11.59 24.71
N ARG A 73 9.13 -12.48 25.35
CA ARG A 73 8.76 -13.79 24.79
C ARG A 73 7.52 -13.63 23.91
N ALA A 74 7.58 -14.11 22.68
CA ALA A 74 6.45 -14.14 21.76
C ALA A 74 6.35 -15.53 21.13
N TYR A 75 5.12 -15.97 20.88
CA TYR A 75 4.84 -17.26 20.27
C TYR A 75 4.26 -17.03 18.87
N ALA A 76 4.96 -17.51 17.86
CA ALA A 76 4.41 -17.65 16.51
C ALA A 76 4.15 -19.14 16.26
N PRO A 77 3.20 -19.51 15.37
CA PRO A 77 2.96 -20.91 15.06
C PRO A 77 4.22 -21.57 14.46
N HIS A 78 4.23 -22.89 14.31
CA HIS A 78 5.35 -23.62 13.70
C HIS A 78 4.84 -24.65 12.66
N GLY A 79 3.77 -24.32 11.93
CA GLY A 79 3.02 -25.22 11.05
C GLY A 79 2.87 -24.73 9.60
N HIS A 80 1.98 -25.36 8.83
CA HIS A 80 1.74 -25.01 7.42
C HIS A 80 1.15 -23.60 7.25
N TRP A 81 1.88 -22.75 6.54
CA TRP A 81 1.56 -21.34 6.34
C TRP A 81 0.76 -21.16 5.05
N ARG A 82 -0.37 -20.45 5.13
CA ARG A 82 -1.06 -19.98 3.93
C ARG A 82 -0.68 -18.53 3.66
N THR A 83 -0.42 -18.24 2.39
CA THR A 83 -0.14 -16.88 1.93
C THR A 83 -1.34 -16.45 1.10
N LEU A 84 -2.10 -15.49 1.62
CA LEU A 84 -3.22 -14.88 0.94
C LEU A 84 -2.74 -13.67 0.14
N THR A 85 -3.35 -13.41 -1.00
CA THR A 85 -3.13 -12.19 -1.78
C THR A 85 -4.29 -11.24 -1.53
N PHE A 86 -4.01 -10.06 -1.01
CA PHE A 86 -4.99 -8.99 -0.81
C PHE A 86 -4.82 -7.93 -1.89
N LEU A 87 -5.92 -7.59 -2.54
CA LEU A 87 -6.07 -6.53 -3.52
C LEU A 87 -6.98 -5.45 -2.97
N GLY A 88 -6.67 -4.19 -3.26
CA GLY A 88 -7.49 -3.07 -2.86
C GLY A 88 -7.26 -1.85 -3.73
N ALA A 89 -8.19 -0.90 -3.65
CA ALA A 89 -8.14 0.36 -4.36
C ALA A 89 -8.21 1.53 -3.37
N LEU A 90 -7.12 2.27 -3.19
CA LEU A 90 -7.07 3.44 -2.32
C LEU A 90 -7.54 4.70 -3.06
N ARG A 91 -8.52 5.37 -2.48
CA ARG A 91 -9.01 6.70 -2.86
C ARG A 91 -8.66 7.73 -1.79
N HIS A 92 -8.86 8.99 -2.11
CA HIS A 92 -8.64 10.10 -1.17
C HIS A 92 -9.49 10.04 0.12
N ASP A 93 -10.58 9.27 0.10
CA ASP A 93 -11.59 9.19 1.16
C ASP A 93 -11.70 7.80 1.81
N GLY A 94 -11.09 6.76 1.23
CA GLY A 94 -11.13 5.42 1.81
C GLY A 94 -10.48 4.35 0.95
N LEU A 95 -10.42 3.13 1.48
CA LEU A 95 -10.05 1.94 0.72
C LEU A 95 -11.31 1.26 0.18
N THR A 96 -11.33 0.97 -1.12
CA THR A 96 -12.45 0.43 -1.88
C THR A 96 -12.04 -0.84 -2.62
N ALA A 97 -13.02 -1.57 -3.17
CA ALA A 97 -12.81 -2.83 -3.88
C ALA A 97 -11.81 -3.79 -3.17
N PRO A 98 -11.99 -4.10 -1.87
CA PRO A 98 -11.13 -5.08 -1.20
C PRO A 98 -11.44 -6.49 -1.72
N CYS A 99 -10.40 -7.26 -2.03
CA CYS A 99 -10.55 -8.64 -2.48
C CYS A 99 -9.40 -9.50 -1.93
N VAL A 100 -9.70 -10.70 -1.46
CA VAL A 100 -8.69 -11.63 -0.92
C VAL A 100 -8.74 -12.94 -1.69
N PHE A 101 -7.58 -13.41 -2.13
CA PHE A 101 -7.40 -14.70 -2.79
C PHE A 101 -6.57 -15.64 -1.91
N ASP A 102 -6.89 -16.94 -1.93
CA ASP A 102 -6.05 -17.98 -1.30
C ASP A 102 -4.92 -18.37 -2.26
N GLY A 103 -3.71 -17.84 -2.01
CA GLY A 103 -2.53 -18.10 -2.82
C GLY A 103 -2.17 -17.00 -3.83
N PRO A 104 -1.14 -17.27 -4.67
CA PRO A 104 -0.74 -16.38 -5.78
C PRO A 104 -1.89 -16.18 -6.76
N ILE A 105 -2.05 -14.96 -7.26
CA ILE A 105 -3.00 -14.68 -8.34
C ILE A 105 -2.31 -14.70 -9.70
N ASN A 106 -3.03 -15.15 -10.73
CA ASN A 106 -2.59 -15.09 -12.11
C ASN A 106 -3.22 -13.88 -12.84
N GLY A 107 -3.02 -13.77 -14.16
CA GLY A 107 -3.62 -12.68 -14.94
C GLY A 107 -5.14 -12.68 -15.01
N GLU A 108 -5.75 -13.86 -14.96
CA GLU A 108 -7.20 -14.02 -15.03
C GLU A 108 -7.86 -13.60 -13.73
N CYS A 109 -7.31 -14.02 -12.58
CA CYS A 109 -7.75 -13.58 -11.26
C CYS A 109 -7.69 -12.05 -11.13
N PHE A 110 -6.59 -11.43 -11.57
CA PHE A 110 -6.46 -9.98 -11.55
C PHE A 110 -7.44 -9.29 -12.51
N ARG A 111 -7.68 -9.85 -13.69
CA ARG A 111 -8.70 -9.35 -14.62
C ARG A 111 -10.10 -9.44 -14.01
N ALA A 112 -10.43 -10.56 -13.37
CA ALA A 112 -11.71 -10.75 -12.69
C ALA A 112 -11.88 -9.74 -11.55
N TYR A 113 -10.82 -9.49 -10.76
CA TYR A 113 -10.80 -8.43 -9.77
C TYR A 113 -11.13 -7.06 -10.38
N VAL A 114 -10.48 -6.69 -11.49
CA VAL A 114 -10.73 -5.41 -12.15
C VAL A 114 -12.18 -5.32 -12.65
N GLN A 115 -12.70 -6.36 -13.28
CA GLN A 115 -14.05 -6.37 -13.85
C GLN A 115 -15.15 -6.38 -12.77
N GLN A 116 -14.98 -7.20 -11.74
CA GLN A 116 -16.04 -7.53 -10.78
C GLN A 116 -15.99 -6.68 -9.51
N GLN A 117 -14.81 -6.17 -9.13
CA GLN A 117 -14.62 -5.43 -7.89
C GLN A 117 -14.24 -3.97 -8.15
N LEU A 118 -13.23 -3.73 -9.00
CA LEU A 118 -12.75 -2.37 -9.24
C LEU A 118 -13.74 -1.54 -10.05
N VAL A 119 -14.15 -2.01 -11.24
CA VAL A 119 -15.03 -1.27 -12.16
C VAL A 119 -16.32 -0.79 -11.48
N PRO A 120 -17.05 -1.63 -10.71
CA PRO A 120 -18.24 -1.17 -10.00
C PRO A 120 -17.97 -0.05 -8.98
N ALA A 121 -16.75 0.06 -8.48
CA ALA A 121 -16.32 1.12 -7.57
C ALA A 121 -15.79 2.37 -8.29
N LEU A 122 -15.66 2.37 -9.62
CA LEU A 122 -15.16 3.51 -10.41
C LEU A 122 -16.26 4.53 -10.73
N LYS A 123 -15.83 5.78 -10.92
CA LYS A 123 -16.63 6.89 -11.44
C LYS A 123 -16.04 7.39 -12.75
N ALA A 124 -16.88 7.92 -13.63
CA ALA A 124 -16.42 8.55 -14.86
C ALA A 124 -15.42 9.69 -14.54
N GLY A 125 -14.29 9.70 -15.25
CA GLY A 125 -13.20 10.65 -15.02
C GLY A 125 -12.15 10.20 -13.99
N ASP A 126 -12.35 9.06 -13.33
CA ASP A 126 -11.33 8.48 -12.45
C ASP A 126 -10.05 8.12 -13.23
N ILE A 127 -8.93 8.20 -12.53
CA ILE A 127 -7.60 7.82 -13.00
C ILE A 127 -7.12 6.68 -12.11
N VAL A 128 -7.22 5.47 -12.63
CA VAL A 128 -6.66 4.26 -12.02
C VAL A 128 -5.14 4.28 -12.21
N VAL A 129 -4.41 4.22 -11.11
CA VAL A 129 -2.95 4.21 -11.07
C VAL A 129 -2.49 2.87 -10.51
N MET A 130 -1.59 2.20 -11.24
CA MET A 130 -0.99 0.94 -10.78
C MET A 130 0.49 0.86 -11.16
N ASP A 131 1.21 -0.11 -10.59
CA ASP A 131 2.57 -0.40 -11.00
C ASP A 131 2.64 -1.08 -12.38
N ASN A 132 3.81 -1.05 -13.00
CA ASN A 132 3.99 -1.51 -14.38
C ASN A 132 4.43 -2.98 -14.47
N LEU A 133 3.73 -3.88 -13.76
CA LEU A 133 4.01 -5.32 -13.80
C LEU A 133 3.11 -6.02 -14.86
N GLY A 134 3.68 -6.22 -16.06
CA GLY A 134 3.13 -7.09 -17.12
C GLY A 134 2.30 -6.37 -18.20
N SER A 135 2.94 -5.96 -19.30
CA SER A 135 2.31 -5.15 -20.36
C SER A 135 1.26 -5.87 -21.22
N HIS A 136 1.22 -7.21 -21.27
CA HIS A 136 0.19 -7.93 -22.05
C HIS A 136 -1.19 -7.91 -21.36
N LYS A 137 -1.25 -7.89 -20.03
CA LYS A 137 -2.50 -7.71 -19.28
C LYS A 137 -3.01 -6.27 -19.42
N ALA A 138 -2.10 -5.31 -19.60
CA ALA A 138 -2.41 -3.87 -19.68
C ALA A 138 -3.44 -3.49 -20.73
N ALA A 139 -3.42 -4.12 -21.92
CA ALA A 139 -4.29 -3.74 -23.03
C ALA A 139 -5.76 -4.02 -22.72
N VAL A 140 -6.06 -5.23 -22.24
CA VAL A 140 -7.42 -5.64 -21.85
C VAL A 140 -7.92 -4.84 -20.65
N LEU A 141 -7.06 -4.64 -19.64
CA LEU A 141 -7.42 -3.82 -18.48
C LEU A 141 -7.73 -2.38 -18.86
N ARG A 142 -6.95 -1.79 -19.77
CA ARG A 142 -7.20 -0.44 -20.28
C ARG A 142 -8.55 -0.34 -20.99
N GLN A 143 -8.94 -1.35 -21.78
CA GLN A 143 -10.25 -1.37 -22.43
C GLN A 143 -11.39 -1.42 -21.41
N ILE A 144 -11.29 -2.30 -20.41
CA ILE A 144 -12.29 -2.45 -19.34
C ILE A 144 -12.45 -1.14 -18.55
N ILE A 145 -11.33 -0.54 -18.11
CA ILE A 145 -11.34 0.71 -17.34
C ILE A 145 -11.87 1.88 -18.19
N ARG A 146 -11.52 1.93 -19.48
CA ARG A 146 -12.01 2.96 -20.40
C ARG A 146 -13.51 2.83 -20.66
N ALA A 147 -14.02 1.61 -20.76
CA ALA A 147 -15.46 1.37 -20.90
C ALA A 147 -16.27 1.88 -19.70
N ALA A 148 -15.65 1.91 -18.50
CA ALA A 148 -16.22 2.53 -17.30
C ALA A 148 -16.06 4.07 -17.24
N GLY A 149 -15.53 4.71 -18.30
CA GLY A 149 -15.28 6.14 -18.35
C GLY A 149 -14.04 6.61 -17.57
N ALA A 150 -13.16 5.70 -17.15
CA ALA A 150 -11.96 5.98 -16.39
C ALA A 150 -10.68 5.82 -17.26
N ARG A 151 -9.53 6.21 -16.73
CA ARG A 151 -8.21 6.15 -17.40
C ARG A 151 -7.26 5.28 -16.62
N LEU A 152 -6.42 4.51 -17.30
CA LEU A 152 -5.36 3.68 -16.68
C LEU A 152 -3.98 4.33 -16.86
N TRP A 153 -3.31 4.61 -15.75
CA TRP A 153 -1.97 5.21 -15.68
C TRP A 153 -1.02 4.26 -14.95
N TYR A 154 0.25 4.28 -15.37
CA TYR A 154 1.29 3.45 -14.77
C TYR A 154 2.29 4.30 -14.01
N LEU A 155 2.61 3.89 -12.79
CA LEU A 155 3.71 4.45 -12.03
C LEU A 155 5.04 4.19 -12.74
N PRO A 156 6.02 5.10 -12.60
CA PRO A 156 7.38 4.80 -13.00
C PRO A 156 7.88 3.53 -12.28
N PRO A 157 8.69 2.68 -12.93
CA PRO A 157 9.26 1.49 -12.29
C PRO A 157 9.98 1.82 -10.97
N TYR A 158 9.97 0.86 -10.04
CA TYR A 158 10.64 0.97 -8.73
C TYR A 158 10.26 2.22 -7.93
N SER A 159 8.98 2.64 -7.99
CA SER A 159 8.52 3.89 -7.37
C SER A 159 7.45 3.70 -6.27
N PRO A 160 7.68 2.86 -5.25
CA PRO A 160 6.72 2.65 -4.17
C PRO A 160 6.48 3.92 -3.34
N ASP A 161 7.43 4.85 -3.32
CA ASP A 161 7.29 6.17 -2.69
C ASP A 161 6.21 7.06 -3.33
N LEU A 162 5.87 6.78 -4.60
CA LEU A 162 4.82 7.47 -5.34
C LEU A 162 3.46 6.75 -5.26
N ASN A 163 3.37 5.65 -4.50
CA ASN A 163 2.20 4.83 -4.36
C ASN A 163 1.61 4.92 -2.94
N PRO A 164 0.58 5.75 -2.68
CA PRO A 164 0.04 5.95 -1.33
C PRO A 164 -0.60 4.68 -0.74
N ILE A 165 -1.06 3.73 -1.56
CA ILE A 165 -1.65 2.47 -1.07
C ILE A 165 -0.66 1.63 -0.28
N GLU A 166 0.64 1.75 -0.54
CA GLU A 166 1.68 1.06 0.21
C GLU A 166 1.66 1.44 1.70
N GLN A 167 1.32 2.69 2.03
CA GLN A 167 1.17 3.14 3.41
C GLN A 167 -0.07 2.51 4.07
N ALA A 168 -1.19 2.46 3.34
CA ALA A 168 -2.41 1.79 3.80
C ALA A 168 -2.17 0.28 4.03
N PHE A 169 -1.48 -0.39 3.11
CA PHE A 169 -1.11 -1.80 3.23
C PHE A 169 -0.11 -2.05 4.36
N ALA A 170 0.83 -1.14 4.60
CA ALA A 170 1.72 -1.22 5.76
C ALA A 170 0.93 -1.20 7.08
N LYS A 171 -0.08 -0.31 7.20
CA LYS A 171 -1.00 -0.27 8.35
C LYS A 171 -1.81 -1.56 8.47
N ILE A 172 -2.44 -2.03 7.40
CA ILE A 172 -3.21 -3.29 7.40
C ILE A 172 -2.32 -4.45 7.87
N LYS A 173 -1.13 -4.61 7.29
CA LYS A 173 -0.18 -5.65 7.69
C LYS A 173 0.27 -5.51 9.15
N HIS A 174 0.39 -4.30 9.67
CA HIS A 174 0.70 -4.07 11.09
C HIS A 174 -0.42 -4.59 12.00
N TRP A 175 -1.67 -4.20 11.72
CA TRP A 175 -2.83 -4.65 12.52
C TRP A 175 -3.11 -6.15 12.37
N MET A 176 -2.89 -6.71 11.18
CA MET A 176 -2.95 -8.16 10.98
C MET A 176 -1.91 -8.92 11.83
N ARG A 177 -0.69 -8.39 11.95
CA ARG A 177 0.33 -8.94 12.85
C ARG A 177 -0.08 -8.86 14.31
N MET A 178 -0.76 -7.79 14.72
CA MET A 178 -1.29 -7.65 16.09
C MET A 178 -2.42 -8.66 16.36
N ALA A 179 -3.34 -8.81 15.40
CA ALA A 179 -4.52 -9.66 15.55
C ALA A 179 -4.20 -11.17 15.53
N GLN A 180 -3.09 -11.58 14.92
CA GLN A 180 -2.59 -12.97 14.93
C GLN A 180 -3.64 -14.01 14.50
N ARG A 181 -4.52 -13.65 13.56
CA ARG A 181 -5.54 -14.56 13.01
C ARG A 181 -4.90 -15.73 12.27
N ARG A 182 -5.44 -16.94 12.46
CA ARG A 182 -4.81 -18.19 11.99
C ARG A 182 -5.64 -18.95 10.95
N THR A 183 -6.93 -18.66 10.82
CA THR A 183 -7.80 -19.22 9.78
C THR A 183 -8.03 -18.21 8.66
N ILE A 184 -8.38 -18.68 7.47
CA ILE A 184 -8.70 -17.81 6.34
C ILE A 184 -9.92 -16.92 6.67
N ASP A 185 -10.97 -17.52 7.22
CA ASP A 185 -12.21 -16.80 7.56
C ASP A 185 -11.98 -15.68 8.58
N ASP A 186 -11.11 -15.91 9.57
CA ASP A 186 -10.75 -14.88 10.54
C ASP A 186 -9.93 -13.76 9.89
N VAL A 187 -9.03 -14.11 8.96
CA VAL A 187 -8.26 -13.12 8.21
C VAL A 187 -9.20 -12.28 7.35
N TRP A 188 -10.17 -12.89 6.68
CA TRP A 188 -11.17 -12.17 5.87
C TRP A 188 -12.01 -11.21 6.71
N ARG A 189 -12.56 -11.68 7.83
CA ARG A 189 -13.33 -10.83 8.76
C ARG A 189 -12.49 -9.69 9.33
N GLN A 190 -11.24 -9.97 9.67
CA GLN A 190 -10.32 -8.96 10.18
C GLN A 190 -9.97 -7.92 9.12
N ILE A 191 -9.71 -8.33 7.88
CA ILE A 191 -9.46 -7.40 6.76
C ILE A 191 -10.69 -6.52 6.55
N GLY A 192 -11.89 -7.11 6.45
CA GLY A 192 -13.14 -6.35 6.30
C GLY A 192 -13.32 -5.28 7.38
N SER A 193 -13.05 -5.63 8.65
CA SER A 193 -13.07 -4.66 9.75
C SER A 193 -11.96 -3.61 9.67
N LEU A 194 -10.76 -3.95 9.22
CA LEU A 194 -9.65 -3.00 9.12
C LEU A 194 -9.86 -1.99 7.99
N VAL A 195 -10.41 -2.42 6.87
CA VAL A 195 -10.72 -1.56 5.72
C VAL A 195 -11.64 -0.41 6.13
N THR A 196 -12.63 -0.67 6.98
CA THR A 196 -13.58 0.37 7.44
C THR A 196 -12.95 1.38 8.41
N THR A 197 -11.76 1.09 8.96
CA THR A 197 -11.03 2.03 9.84
C THR A 197 -10.19 3.05 9.08
N ILE A 198 -9.99 2.86 7.77
CA ILE A 198 -9.19 3.75 6.92
C ILE A 198 -10.11 4.87 6.42
N GLY A 199 -10.13 5.99 7.17
CA GLY A 199 -11.00 7.12 6.90
C GLY A 199 -10.34 8.25 6.08
N PRO A 200 -11.13 9.28 5.67
CA PRO A 200 -10.68 10.31 4.73
C PRO A 200 -9.46 11.11 5.17
N ARG A 201 -9.35 11.44 6.47
CA ARG A 201 -8.20 12.19 6.99
C ARG A 201 -6.90 11.40 6.85
N GLU A 202 -6.98 10.10 7.11
CA GLU A 202 -5.82 9.22 6.97
C GLU A 202 -5.43 9.03 5.50
N CYS A 203 -6.40 8.81 4.62
CA CYS A 203 -6.17 8.75 3.18
C CYS A 203 -5.52 10.04 2.65
N SER A 204 -6.02 11.21 3.08
CA SER A 204 -5.44 12.51 2.71
C SER A 204 -3.97 12.61 3.11
N ASN A 205 -3.58 12.08 4.28
CA ASN A 205 -2.18 12.04 4.71
C ASN A 205 -1.34 11.11 3.83
N TYR A 206 -1.86 9.93 3.46
CA TYR A 206 -1.15 9.01 2.56
C TYR A 206 -0.87 9.65 1.21
N PHE A 207 -1.86 10.33 0.63
CA PHE A 207 -1.74 11.07 -0.61
C PHE A 207 -0.72 12.20 -0.51
N ALA A 208 -0.79 13.01 0.57
CA ALA A 208 0.17 14.08 0.80
C ALA A 208 1.61 13.55 0.91
N ASN A 209 1.82 12.48 1.67
CA ASN A 209 3.13 11.83 1.82
C ASN A 209 3.69 11.29 0.49
N ALA A 210 2.82 10.87 -0.42
CA ALA A 210 3.20 10.38 -1.76
C ALA A 210 3.33 11.50 -2.82
N GLY A 211 3.12 12.77 -2.44
CA GLY A 211 3.28 13.93 -3.31
C GLY A 211 2.02 14.34 -4.08
N TYR A 212 0.83 13.86 -3.67
CA TYR A 212 -0.48 14.22 -4.25
C TYR A 212 -1.26 15.16 -3.33
N ALA A 213 -0.58 15.95 -2.48
CA ALA A 213 -1.23 17.02 -1.73
C ALA A 213 -1.85 18.00 -2.72
N SER A 214 -3.17 18.19 -2.61
CA SER A 214 -4.01 18.91 -3.58
C SER A 214 -3.38 20.19 -4.11
N VAL A 215 -3.59 20.42 -5.42
CA VAL A 215 -3.67 21.75 -6.03
C VAL A 215 -4.40 22.67 -5.05
N LYS A 216 -3.79 23.80 -4.69
CA LYS A 216 -4.50 24.91 -4.05
C LYS A 216 -5.66 25.26 -4.99
N LEU A 217 -6.90 24.98 -4.57
CA LEU A 217 -8.09 25.57 -5.19
C LEU A 217 -7.93 27.10 -5.22
#